data_AF-D3VRC5-F1
#
_entry.id   AF-D3VRC5-F1
#
_cell.length_a   1.000
_cell.length_b   1.000
_cell.length_c   1.000
_cell.angle_alpha   90.00
_cell.angle_beta   90.00
_cell.angle_gamma   90.00
#
_symmetry.space_group_name_H-M   'P 1'
#
loop_
_entity.id
_entity.type
_entity.pdbx_description
1 polymer ?
#
loop_
_entity_poly.entity_id
_entity_poly.type
_entity_poly.pdbx_seq_one_letter_code
_entity_poly.pdbx_strand_id
1 'polypeptide(L)'
;MTSKNIVIIIDKGFNSQENINYLFENNIKFIMPLNDNSKVLKNLISNSSFDTTFKFEDKFIKAFKIEETDHFLYCYKDPFIAAVQKNNYLANIHRKKKDTRWKKRRKKQVLGNYYNEV
;
A
#
# COMPACT_ATOMS: atom_id res chain seq x y z
N MET A 1 -1.40 -24.24 -30.01
CA MET A 1 -1.94 -22.89 -30.28
C MET A 1 -1.01 -21.87 -29.64
N THR A 2 -0.25 -21.11 -30.42
CA THR A 2 0.55 -20.00 -29.89
C THR A 2 -0.36 -18.78 -29.79
N SER A 3 -0.82 -18.52 -28.57
CA SER A 3 -1.67 -17.40 -28.20
C SER A 3 -0.92 -16.06 -28.29
N LYS A 4 -0.58 -15.61 -29.50
CA LYS A 4 0.29 -14.44 -29.71
C LYS A 4 -0.25 -13.12 -29.14
N ASN A 5 -1.57 -13.05 -28.87
CA ASN A 5 -2.27 -11.85 -28.44
C ASN A 5 -3.05 -12.02 -27.12
N ILE A 6 -2.58 -12.86 -26.20
CA ILE A 6 -3.18 -12.96 -24.86
C ILE A 6 -2.26 -12.29 -23.85
N VAL A 7 -2.83 -11.39 -23.04
CA VAL A 7 -2.20 -10.86 -21.84
C VAL A 7 -3.01 -11.34 -20.65
N ILE A 8 -2.35 -12.01 -19.70
CA ILE A 8 -3.00 -12.51 -18.48
C ILE A 8 -2.98 -11.40 -17.43
N ILE A 9 -4.13 -11.13 -16.81
CA ILE A 9 -4.19 -10.28 -15.62
C ILE A 9 -4.23 -11.20 -14.41
N ILE A 10 -3.20 -11.09 -13.58
CA ILE A 10 -2.96 -11.98 -12.44
C ILE A 10 -3.59 -11.36 -11.19
N ASP A 11 -4.12 -12.18 -10.30
CA ASP A 11 -4.61 -11.71 -8.99
C ASP A 11 -3.43 -11.42 -8.03
N LYS A 12 -3.61 -10.50 -7.09
CA LYS A 12 -2.61 -10.07 -6.11
C LYS A 12 -2.05 -11.24 -5.27
N GLY A 13 -2.81 -12.33 -5.11
CA GLY A 13 -2.40 -13.54 -4.39
C GLY A 13 -1.44 -14.48 -5.14
N PHE A 14 -1.18 -14.23 -6.43
CA PHE A 14 -0.37 -15.11 -7.29
C PHE A 14 1.11 -14.70 -7.39
N ASN A 15 1.60 -13.88 -6.47
CA ASN A 15 2.91 -13.23 -6.54
C ASN A 15 4.10 -14.09 -6.06
N SER A 16 3.98 -15.43 -6.02
CA SER A 16 5.13 -16.29 -5.71
C SER A 16 6.18 -16.22 -6.81
N GLN A 17 7.45 -16.36 -6.43
CA GLN A 17 8.54 -16.31 -7.41
C GLN A 17 8.44 -17.45 -8.42
N GLU A 18 7.98 -18.63 -8.01
CA GLU A 18 7.78 -19.79 -8.90
C GLU A 18 6.76 -19.48 -10.00
N ASN A 19 5.62 -18.87 -9.65
CA ASN A 19 4.60 -18.49 -10.63
C ASN A 19 5.13 -17.46 -11.63
N ILE A 20 5.88 -16.47 -11.13
CA ILE A 20 6.46 -15.41 -11.95
C ILE A 20 7.50 -15.99 -12.92
N ASN A 21 8.39 -16.86 -12.42
CA ASN A 21 9.41 -17.52 -13.24
C ASN A 21 8.75 -18.37 -14.34
N TYR A 22 7.71 -19.14 -14.01
CA TYR A 22 6.97 -19.92 -14.99
C TYR A 22 6.43 -19.05 -16.14
N LEU A 23 5.89 -17.87 -15.84
CA LEU A 23 5.36 -16.97 -16.85
C LEU A 23 6.46 -16.39 -17.74
N PHE A 24 7.60 -16.01 -17.17
CA PHE A 24 8.77 -15.54 -17.92
C PHE A 24 9.35 -16.63 -18.81
N GLU A 25 9.61 -17.83 -18.28
CA GLU A 25 10.19 -18.97 -19.00
C GLU A 25 9.33 -19.42 -20.18
N ASN A 26 8.00 -19.29 -20.07
CA ASN A 26 7.06 -19.63 -21.13
C ASN A 26 6.72 -18.44 -22.05
N ASN A 27 7.39 -17.30 -21.89
CA ASN A 27 7.18 -16.07 -22.66
C ASN A 27 5.70 -15.63 -22.68
N ILE A 28 5.02 -15.79 -21.55
CA ILE A 28 3.62 -15.42 -21.37
C ILE A 28 3.56 -13.94 -21.01
N LYS A 29 2.77 -13.16 -21.74
CA LYS A 29 2.56 -11.74 -21.42
C LYS A 29 1.57 -11.62 -20.28
N PHE A 30 1.89 -10.84 -19.25
CA PHE A 30 1.00 -10.65 -18.11
C PHE A 30 1.10 -9.25 -17.49
N ILE A 31 0.06 -8.91 -16.71
CA ILE A 31 0.02 -7.77 -15.81
C ILE A 31 -0.25 -8.34 -14.41
N MET A 32 0.60 -7.99 -13.44
CA MET A 32 0.46 -8.44 -12.07
C MET A 32 0.38 -7.23 -11.11
N PRO A 33 -0.70 -7.10 -10.32
CA PRO A 33 -0.77 -6.11 -9.26
C PRO A 33 0.19 -6.49 -8.13
N LEU A 34 1.09 -5.57 -7.78
CA LEU A 34 2.04 -5.78 -6.69
C LEU A 34 1.41 -5.47 -5.32
N ASN A 35 1.98 -6.10 -4.30
CA ASN A 35 1.68 -5.76 -2.91
C ASN A 35 2.48 -4.54 -2.45
N ASP A 36 1.76 -3.45 -2.23
CA ASP A 36 2.19 -2.16 -1.70
C ASP A 36 2.85 -2.24 -0.31
N ASN A 37 2.72 -3.35 0.40
CA ASN A 37 3.36 -3.55 1.69
C ASN A 37 4.82 -4.01 1.63
N SER A 38 5.34 -4.37 0.45
CA SER A 38 6.75 -4.71 0.24
C SER A 38 7.68 -3.57 0.67
N LYS A 39 8.70 -3.86 1.48
CA LYS A 39 9.73 -2.86 1.86
C LYS A 39 10.47 -2.33 0.63
N VAL A 40 10.76 -3.22 -0.33
CA VAL A 40 11.44 -2.88 -1.58
C VAL A 40 10.60 -1.88 -2.38
N LEU A 41 9.31 -2.19 -2.56
CA LEU A 41 8.41 -1.32 -3.31
C LEU A 41 8.21 0.03 -2.61
N LYS A 42 8.15 0.05 -1.27
CA LYS A 42 8.08 1.30 -0.49
C LYS A 42 9.30 2.19 -0.70
N ASN A 43 10.51 1.60 -0.69
CA ASN A 43 11.74 2.36 -0.92
C ASN A 43 11.81 2.91 -2.35
N LEU A 44 11.39 2.10 -3.32
CA LEU A 44 11.37 2.50 -4.72
C LEU A 44 10.36 3.66 -4.93
N ILE A 45 9.16 3.55 -4.35
CA ILE A 45 8.16 4.62 -4.37
C ILE A 45 8.68 5.89 -3.66
N SER A 46 9.36 5.77 -2.51
CA SER A 46 9.86 6.95 -1.79
C SER A 46 10.96 7.69 -2.53
N ASN A 47 11.74 6.99 -3.36
CA ASN A 47 12.82 7.56 -4.14
C ASN A 47 12.37 8.03 -5.54
N SER A 48 11.15 7.67 -5.95
CA SER A 48 10.57 8.08 -7.23
C SER A 48 9.96 9.49 -7.18
N SER A 49 10.22 10.27 -8.22
CA SER A 49 9.42 11.47 -8.51
C SER A 49 8.28 11.06 -9.43
N PHE A 50 7.03 11.09 -8.95
CA PHE A 50 5.85 10.90 -9.80
C PHE A 50 5.69 12.12 -10.73
N ASP A 51 6.51 12.15 -11.77
CA ASP A 51 6.71 13.23 -12.73
C ASP A 51 5.63 13.29 -13.79
N THR A 52 4.98 12.16 -14.05
CA THR A 52 3.93 12.04 -15.05
C THR A 52 2.57 12.28 -14.41
N THR A 53 1.69 12.98 -15.13
CA THR A 53 0.29 13.16 -14.74
C THR A 53 -0.63 12.90 -15.92
N PHE A 54 -1.78 12.27 -15.65
CA PHE A 54 -2.83 12.08 -16.64
C PHE A 54 -4.20 12.16 -15.98
N LYS A 55 -5.23 12.47 -16.79
CA LYS A 55 -6.61 12.46 -16.34
C LYS A 55 -7.22 11.07 -16.60
N PHE A 56 -7.80 10.47 -15.56
CA PHE A 56 -8.58 9.25 -15.65
C PHE A 56 -9.95 9.54 -15.03
N GLU A 57 -11.00 9.42 -15.83
CA GLU A 57 -12.33 9.94 -15.50
C GLU A 57 -12.22 11.41 -15.04
N ASP A 58 -12.72 11.77 -13.85
CA ASP A 58 -12.64 13.13 -13.31
C ASP A 58 -11.47 13.37 -12.35
N LYS A 59 -10.48 12.46 -12.35
CA LYS A 59 -9.34 12.52 -11.42
C LYS A 59 -8.02 12.72 -12.16
N PHE A 60 -7.16 13.54 -11.58
CA PHE A 60 -5.77 13.62 -11.99
C PHE A 60 -4.96 12.58 -11.22
N ILE A 61 -4.33 11.66 -11.96
CA ILE A 61 -3.49 10.59 -11.44
C ILE A 61 -2.03 10.94 -11.69
N LYS A 62 -1.22 10.81 -10.64
CA LYS A 62 0.23 10.88 -10.71
C LYS A 62 0.79 9.51 -11.06
N ALA A 63 1.82 9.44 -11.90
CA ALA A 63 2.44 8.18 -12.29
C ALA A 63 3.95 8.30 -12.46
N PHE A 64 4.61 7.15 -12.42
CA PHE A 64 5.97 6.96 -12.95
C PHE A 64 6.09 5.55 -13.53
N LYS A 65 7.11 5.36 -14.34
CA LYS A 65 7.48 4.08 -14.96
C LYS A 65 8.95 3.78 -14.66
N ILE A 66 9.26 2.53 -14.34
CA ILE A 66 10.63 2.02 -14.31
C ILE A 66 10.74 0.89 -15.32
N GLU A 67 11.84 0.92 -16.07
CA GLU A 67 12.26 -0.15 -16.98
C GLU A 67 13.26 -1.03 -16.25
N GLU A 68 12.90 -2.31 -16.12
CA GLU A 68 13.76 -3.38 -15.65
C GLU A 68 14.15 -4.25 -16.85
N THR A 69 15.15 -5.11 -16.70
CA THR A 69 15.69 -5.93 -17.81
C THR A 69 14.61 -6.67 -18.59
N ASP A 70 13.63 -7.26 -17.90
CA ASP A 70 12.64 -8.16 -18.49
C ASP A 70 11.19 -7.66 -18.38
N HIS A 71 10.97 -6.52 -17.72
CA HIS A 71 9.62 -6.03 -17.44
C HIS A 71 9.59 -4.53 -17.16
N PHE A 72 8.37 -3.99 -17.07
CA PHE A 72 8.13 -2.62 -16.67
C PHE A 72 7.34 -2.57 -15.37
N LEU A 73 7.77 -1.70 -14.47
CA LEU A 73 7.00 -1.34 -13.29
C LEU A 73 6.26 -0.04 -13.55
N TYR A 74 4.94 -0.10 -13.48
CA TYR A 74 4.07 1.08 -13.53
C TYR A 74 3.53 1.34 -12.13
N CYS A 75 3.64 2.58 -11.67
CA CYS A 75 3.11 3.00 -10.39
C CYS A 75 2.20 4.20 -10.55
N TYR A 76 1.04 4.12 -9.91
CA TYR A 76 -0.01 5.12 -9.98
C TYR A 76 -0.35 5.61 -8.58
N LYS A 77 -0.61 6.91 -8.45
CA LYS A 77 -0.97 7.55 -7.20
C LYS A 77 -2.13 8.52 -7.43
N ASP A 78 -3.28 8.17 -6.87
CA ASP A 78 -4.42 9.08 -6.71
C ASP A 78 -4.14 10.00 -5.50
N PRO A 79 -3.92 11.32 -5.72
CA PRO A 79 -3.64 12.26 -4.64
C PRO A 79 -4.76 12.36 -3.60
N PHE A 80 -6.02 12.18 -4.02
CA PHE A 80 -7.18 12.29 -3.15
C PHE A 80 -7.29 11.07 -2.24
N ILE A 81 -7.15 9.87 -2.79
CA ILE A 81 -7.13 8.64 -1.98
C ILE A 81 -5.99 8.69 -0.97
N ALA A 82 -4.80 9.13 -1.38
CA ALA A 82 -3.66 9.28 -0.48
C ALA A 82 -3.95 10.26 0.67
N ALA A 83 -4.61 11.39 0.39
CA ALA A 83 -5.01 12.36 1.40
C ALA A 83 -6.04 11.78 2.38
N VAL A 84 -7.06 11.07 1.88
CA VAL A 84 -8.09 10.41 2.70
C VAL A 84 -7.48 9.35 3.61
N GLN A 85 -6.61 8.48 3.08
CA GLN A 85 -5.92 7.45 3.85
C GLN A 85 -5.06 8.06 4.96
N LYS A 86 -4.34 9.15 4.67
CA LYS A 86 -3.55 9.88 5.66
C LYS A 86 -4.42 10.46 6.78
N ASN A 87 -5.56 11.06 6.44
CA ASN A 87 -6.49 11.58 7.43
C ASN A 87 -7.04 10.46 8.34
N ASN A 88 -7.46 9.34 7.75
CA ASN A 88 -7.95 8.18 8.50
C ASN A 88 -6.89 7.62 9.47
N TYR A 89 -5.63 7.53 9.03
CA TYR A 89 -4.52 7.11 9.87
C TYR A 89 -4.32 8.05 11.07
N LEU A 90 -4.30 9.37 10.84
CA LEU A 90 -4.17 10.37 11.91
C LEU A 90 -5.34 10.31 12.90
N ALA A 91 -6.57 10.16 12.40
CA ALA A 91 -7.76 9.99 13.24
C ALA A 91 -7.65 8.75 14.13
N ASN A 92 -7.16 7.63 13.60
CA ASN A 92 -6.95 6.40 14.36
C ASN A 92 -5.86 6.54 15.44
N ILE A 93 -4.75 7.21 15.16
CA ILE A 93 -3.73 7.53 16.18
C ILE A 93 -4.34 8.38 17.29
N HIS A 94 -5.13 9.39 16.93
CA HIS A 94 -5.73 10.30 17.90
C HIS A 94 -6.75 9.58 18.80
N ARG A 95 -7.57 8.69 18.24
CA ARG A 95 -8.49 7.82 19.00
C ARG A 95 -7.72 6.92 19.97
N LYS A 96 -6.68 6.22 19.51
CA LYS A 96 -5.84 5.37 20.38
C LYS A 96 -5.21 6.16 21.53
N LYS A 97 -4.66 7.35 21.28
CA LYS A 97 -4.09 8.22 22.33
C LYS A 97 -5.12 8.65 23.37
N LYS A 98 -6.37 8.92 22.96
CA LYS A 98 -7.47 9.19 23.90
C LYS A 98 -7.71 7.98 24.80
N ASP A 99 -7.89 6.78 24.23
CA ASP A 99 -8.14 5.56 25.02
C ASP A 99 -7.02 5.26 26.01
N THR A 100 -5.74 5.40 25.62
CA THR A 100 -4.62 5.20 26.54
C THR A 100 -4.64 6.21 27.69
N ARG A 101 -4.99 7.48 27.41
CA ARG A 101 -5.13 8.53 28.42
C ARG A 101 -6.29 8.26 29.38
N TRP A 102 -7.44 7.81 28.87
CA TRP A 102 -8.60 7.41 29.68
C TRP A 102 -8.27 6.24 30.61
N LYS A 103 -7.61 5.20 30.09
CA LYS A 103 -7.16 4.04 30.90
C LYS A 103 -6.18 4.47 32.01
N LYS A 104 -5.25 5.38 31.70
CA LYS A 104 -4.26 5.90 32.69
C LYS A 104 -4.94 6.72 33.79
N ARG A 105 -5.99 7.50 33.46
CA ARG A 105 -6.80 8.25 34.43
C ARG A 105 -7.61 7.32 35.35
N ARG A 106 -8.31 6.31 34.81
CA ARG A 106 -9.05 5.33 35.63
C ARG A 106 -8.13 4.59 36.60
N LYS A 107 -6.94 4.14 36.15
CA LYS A 107 -5.98 3.45 37.02
C LYS A 107 -5.52 4.34 38.18
N LYS A 108 -5.27 5.64 37.93
CA LYS A 108 -4.87 6.60 38.96
C LYS A 108 -5.99 6.90 39.97
N GLN A 109 -7.24 6.91 39.52
CA GLN A 109 -8.42 7.12 40.37
C GLN A 109 -8.72 5.90 41.26
N VAL A 110 -8.61 4.69 40.70
CA VAL A 110 -8.77 3.43 41.47
C VAL A 110 -7.66 3.29 42.53
N LEU A 111 -6.40 3.58 42.18
CA LEU A 111 -5.30 3.60 43.14
C LEU A 111 -5.48 4.69 44.22
N GLY A 112 -5.94 5.89 43.84
CA GLY A 112 -6.21 6.97 44.80
C GLY A 112 -7.30 6.65 45.82
N ASN A 113 -8.34 5.91 45.43
CA ASN A 113 -9.40 5.48 46.35
C ASN A 113 -8.90 4.38 47.30
N TYR A 114 -8.03 3.47 46.83
CA TYR A 114 -7.47 2.39 47.64
C TYR A 114 -6.59 2.87 48.81
N TYR A 115 -5.96 4.04 48.69
CA TYR A 115 -5.11 4.62 49.76
C TYR A 115 -5.88 5.52 50.73
N ASN A 116 -7.15 5.85 50.46
CA ASN A 116 -8.00 6.65 51.35
C ASN A 116 -8.94 5.78 52.21
N GLU A 117 -8.95 4.45 52.00
CA GLU A 117 -9.77 3.48 52.75
C GLU A 117 -8.94 2.56 53.66
N VAL A 118 -7.65 2.86 53.87
CA VAL A 118 -6.74 2.13 54.79
C VAL A 118 -6.26 3.05 55.90
#